data_AF-A0A7J6NV80-F1
#
_entry.id   AF-A0A7J6NV80-F1
#
_cell.length_a   1.000
_cell.length_b   1.000
_cell.length_c   1.000
_cell.angle_alpha   90.00
_cell.angle_beta   90.00
_cell.angle_gamma   90.00
#
_symmetry.space_group_name_H-M   'P 1'
#
loop_
_entity.id
_entity.type
_entity.pdbx_description
1 polymer ?
#
loop_
_entity_poly.entity_id
_entity_poly.type
_entity_poly.pdbx_seq_one_letter_code
_entity_poly.pdbx_strand_id
1 'polypeptide(L)'
;MTGPLPLKILCLLLVQSIFPVHSAELPCPTSLAVNVTVGGVPAYISATNELLHGQSQGRQCSSVKEGWTGLVMLRCANGILSAVVNCTGQPCGVYRTTSVTLGPITGTITPPFELVSSSPWDDTSATPQLVYGERLCGSVNENYRGIIKLRCVEGVLLTDIDACEPQWTQVNVECPILYGFALWKSQKSVVLSWLSRA
;
A
#
# COMPACT_ATOMS: atom_id res chain seq x y z
N MET A 1 38.71 53.47 -64.30
CA MET A 1 37.40 54.13 -64.15
C MET A 1 36.73 53.54 -62.92
N THR A 2 37.05 54.09 -61.76
CA THR A 2 36.62 53.62 -60.43
C THR A 2 35.83 54.75 -59.79
N GLY A 3 34.51 54.71 -59.94
CA GLY A 3 33.60 55.69 -59.37
C GLY A 3 33.28 55.35 -57.90
N PRO A 4 33.19 56.35 -57.00
CA PRO A 4 32.87 56.12 -55.60
C PRO A 4 31.43 55.61 -55.46
N LEU A 5 31.26 54.50 -54.74
CA LEU A 5 29.95 53.95 -54.38
C LEU A 5 29.23 54.93 -53.44
N PRO A 6 27.91 55.19 -53.65
CA PRO A 6 27.16 56.15 -52.86
C PRO A 6 26.98 55.66 -51.40
N LEU A 7 27.40 56.50 -50.46
CA LEU A 7 27.38 56.31 -49.00
C LEU A 7 26.00 55.96 -48.39
N LYS A 8 24.91 56.02 -49.15
CA LYS A 8 23.54 55.75 -48.67
C LYS A 8 23.22 54.26 -48.50
N ILE A 9 23.99 53.36 -49.09
CA ILE A 9 23.72 51.91 -49.04
C ILE A 9 24.26 51.27 -47.74
N LEU A 10 25.21 51.92 -47.05
CA LEU A 10 25.79 51.37 -45.82
C LEU A 10 24.86 51.49 -44.58
N CYS A 11 23.83 52.33 -44.62
CA CYS A 11 22.94 52.55 -43.48
C CYS A 11 21.82 51.50 -43.36
N LEU A 12 21.49 50.79 -44.45
CA LEU A 12 20.45 49.75 -44.46
C LEU A 12 20.94 48.36 -44.02
N LEU A 13 22.25 48.15 -43.88
CA LEU A 13 22.83 46.85 -43.49
C LEU A 13 23.21 46.75 -42.00
N LEU A 14 23.07 47.83 -41.22
CA LEU A 14 23.40 47.83 -39.78
C LEU A 14 22.17 47.81 -38.85
N VAL A 15 20.95 47.79 -39.40
CA VAL A 15 19.69 47.62 -38.63
C VAL A 15 19.14 46.20 -38.76
N GLN A 16 20.03 45.21 -38.90
CA GLN A 16 19.74 43.86 -38.41
C GLN A 16 20.23 43.77 -36.97
N SER A 17 19.76 44.72 -36.15
CA SER A 17 19.79 44.59 -34.70
C SER A 17 18.97 43.36 -34.36
N ILE A 18 19.71 42.31 -34.02
CA ILE A 18 19.26 41.04 -33.49
C ILE A 18 18.51 41.33 -32.19
N PHE A 19 17.25 41.73 -32.28
CA PHE A 19 16.34 41.57 -31.16
C PHE A 19 16.10 40.06 -31.08
N PRO A 20 16.57 39.36 -30.05
CA PRO A 20 16.17 37.98 -29.85
C PRO A 20 14.65 38.01 -29.83
N VAL A 21 14.02 37.31 -30.77
CA VAL A 21 12.58 37.10 -30.75
C VAL A 21 12.37 36.28 -29.48
N HIS A 22 12.11 36.98 -28.38
CA HIS A 22 11.80 36.35 -27.10
C HIS A 22 10.44 35.73 -27.34
N SER A 23 10.45 34.47 -27.77
CA SER A 23 9.23 33.69 -27.92
C SER A 23 8.59 33.72 -26.55
N ALA A 24 7.46 34.43 -26.43
CA ALA A 24 6.74 34.52 -25.18
C ALA A 24 6.36 33.10 -24.78
N GLU A 25 7.05 32.54 -23.79
CA GLU A 25 6.84 31.17 -23.39
C GLU A 25 5.45 31.06 -22.76
N LEU A 26 4.61 30.18 -23.29
CA LEU A 26 3.23 30.06 -22.82
C LEU A 26 3.19 29.40 -21.43
N PRO A 27 2.49 29.98 -20.45
CA PRO A 27 2.22 29.31 -19.19
C PRO A 27 1.15 28.22 -19.37
N CYS A 28 1.07 27.31 -18.41
CA CYS A 28 0.04 26.28 -18.33
C CYS A 28 -1.05 26.73 -17.34
N PRO A 29 -2.28 27.01 -17.81
CA PRO A 29 -3.38 27.42 -16.94
C PRO A 29 -3.86 26.25 -16.07
N THR A 30 -4.54 26.54 -14.96
CA THR A 30 -5.09 25.54 -14.03
C THR A 30 -6.22 24.69 -14.64
N SER A 31 -6.81 25.13 -15.75
CA SER A 31 -7.82 24.38 -16.52
C SER A 31 -7.21 23.25 -17.35
N LEU A 32 -5.90 23.26 -17.60
CA LEU A 32 -5.22 22.23 -18.36
C LEU A 32 -5.01 20.99 -17.47
N ALA A 33 -5.47 19.83 -17.93
CA ALA A 33 -5.38 18.58 -17.21
C ALA A 33 -4.69 17.51 -18.07
N VAL A 34 -3.96 16.61 -17.42
CA VAL A 34 -3.28 15.47 -18.04
C VAL A 34 -3.82 14.17 -17.42
N ASN A 35 -4.06 13.17 -18.26
CA ASN A 35 -4.45 11.85 -17.80
C ASN A 35 -3.21 11.09 -17.30
N VAL A 36 -3.25 10.63 -16.06
CA VAL A 36 -2.22 9.80 -15.44
C VAL A 36 -2.83 8.50 -14.94
N THR A 37 -2.03 7.46 -14.76
CA THR A 37 -2.49 6.19 -14.19
C THR A 37 -1.68 5.87 -12.94
N VAL A 38 -2.35 5.74 -11.79
CA VAL A 38 -1.74 5.40 -10.50
C VAL A 38 -2.34 4.08 -10.02
N GLY A 39 -1.50 3.03 -9.93
CA GLY A 39 -1.98 1.70 -9.51
C GLY A 39 -3.11 1.14 -10.37
N GLY A 40 -3.01 1.32 -11.70
CA GLY A 40 -4.04 0.90 -12.65
C GLY A 40 -5.29 1.79 -12.71
N VAL A 41 -5.42 2.81 -11.85
CA VAL A 41 -6.55 3.74 -11.86
C VAL A 41 -6.20 4.98 -12.67
N PRO A 42 -6.90 5.26 -13.80
CA PRO A 42 -6.71 6.48 -14.56
C PRO A 42 -7.36 7.68 -13.84
N ALA A 43 -6.70 8.84 -13.87
CA ALA A 43 -7.18 10.07 -13.29
C ALA A 43 -6.68 11.30 -14.06
N TYR A 44 -7.52 12.34 -14.14
CA TYR A 44 -7.13 13.63 -14.70
C TYR A 44 -6.60 14.55 -13.60
N ILE A 45 -5.37 15.01 -13.74
CA ILE A 45 -4.75 15.91 -12.77
C ILE A 45 -4.42 17.23 -13.48
N SER A 46 -4.76 18.34 -12.84
CA SER A 46 -4.37 19.69 -13.23
C SER A 46 -3.50 20.34 -12.16
N ALA A 47 -2.84 21.44 -12.54
CA ALA A 47 -2.07 22.25 -11.61
C ALA A 47 -3.01 23.06 -10.68
N THR A 48 -2.63 23.20 -9.40
CA THR A 48 -3.38 24.01 -8.42
C THR A 48 -3.25 25.51 -8.72
N ASN A 49 -2.11 25.93 -9.27
CA ASN A 49 -1.81 27.30 -9.66
C ASN A 49 -1.30 27.30 -11.11
N GLU A 50 -1.39 28.44 -11.79
CA GLU A 50 -0.76 28.61 -13.10
C GLU A 50 0.73 28.29 -13.01
N LEU A 51 1.22 27.44 -13.92
CA LEU A 51 2.64 27.10 -14.02
C LEU A 51 3.26 27.88 -15.16
N LEU A 52 4.26 28.71 -14.86
CA LEU A 52 5.05 29.35 -15.89
C LEU A 52 5.85 28.30 -16.66
N HIS A 53 6.32 28.65 -17.86
CA HIS A 53 7.20 27.79 -18.63
C HIS A 53 8.38 27.29 -17.78
N GLY A 54 8.68 26.00 -17.88
CA GLY A 54 9.77 25.36 -17.16
C GLY A 54 9.46 25.04 -15.69
N GLN A 55 8.37 25.55 -15.13
CA GLN A 55 7.97 25.25 -13.75
C GLN A 55 7.38 23.85 -13.60
N SER A 56 7.41 23.37 -12.37
CA SER A 56 6.84 22.08 -11.98
C SER A 56 6.07 22.17 -10.68
N GLN A 57 5.12 21.25 -10.49
CA GLN A 57 4.34 21.13 -9.27
C GLN A 57 4.11 19.65 -8.94
N GLY A 58 4.31 19.28 -7.68
CA GLY A 58 4.01 17.94 -7.18
C GLY A 58 2.57 17.82 -6.69
N ARG A 59 1.91 16.71 -7.01
CA ARG A 59 0.61 16.29 -6.44
C ARG A 59 0.79 14.94 -5.76
N GLN A 60 0.23 14.78 -4.55
CA GLN A 60 0.38 13.53 -3.80
C GLN A 60 -0.37 12.39 -4.48
N CYS A 61 0.25 11.21 -4.58
CA CYS A 61 -0.39 10.03 -5.16
C CYS A 61 -1.64 9.59 -4.37
N SER A 62 -1.66 9.83 -3.06
CA SER A 62 -2.81 9.61 -2.17
C SER A 62 -4.06 10.41 -2.57
N SER A 63 -3.90 11.53 -3.29
CA SER A 63 -5.02 12.31 -3.83
C SER A 63 -5.68 11.66 -5.05
N VAL A 64 -4.99 10.69 -5.68
CA VAL A 64 -5.47 9.95 -6.86
C VAL A 64 -6.03 8.60 -6.43
N LYS A 65 -5.28 7.85 -5.62
CA LYS A 65 -5.64 6.53 -5.12
C LYS A 65 -5.20 6.42 -3.67
N GLU A 66 -6.15 6.15 -2.77
CA GLU A 66 -5.83 5.88 -1.36
C GLU A 66 -4.87 4.68 -1.25
N GLY A 67 -4.00 4.70 -0.24
CA GLY A 67 -3.00 3.65 -0.04
C GLY A 67 -1.80 3.75 -1.00
N TRP A 68 -1.65 4.86 -1.74
CA TRP A 68 -0.47 5.16 -2.53
C TRP A 68 0.28 6.37 -1.97
N THR A 69 1.62 6.30 -2.03
CA THR A 69 2.53 7.38 -1.62
C THR A 69 3.40 7.82 -2.79
N GLY A 70 4.15 8.91 -2.59
CA GLY A 70 4.95 9.55 -3.64
C GLY A 70 4.27 10.76 -4.28
N LEU A 71 4.78 11.17 -5.44
CA LEU A 71 4.35 12.38 -6.13
C LEU A 71 4.12 12.14 -7.62
N VAL A 72 3.04 12.72 -8.15
CA VAL A 72 2.88 13.01 -9.58
C VAL A 72 3.47 14.40 -9.83
N MET A 73 4.56 14.46 -10.59
CA MET A 73 5.23 15.71 -10.93
C MET A 73 4.68 16.25 -12.26
N LEU A 74 3.93 17.34 -12.17
CA LEU A 74 3.47 18.10 -13.33
C LEU A 74 4.58 19.04 -13.80
N ARG A 75 4.79 19.16 -15.11
CA ARG A 75 5.75 20.10 -15.73
C ARG A 75 5.10 20.84 -16.87
N CYS A 76 5.26 22.16 -16.88
CA CYS A 76 4.83 23.00 -17.99
C CYS A 76 5.99 23.26 -18.97
N ALA A 77 5.75 23.03 -20.25
CA ALA A 77 6.67 23.38 -21.33
C ALA A 77 5.89 24.02 -22.47
N ASN A 78 6.03 25.34 -22.64
CA ASN A 78 5.39 26.13 -23.70
C ASN A 78 3.87 25.86 -23.83
N GLY A 79 3.15 25.98 -22.71
CA GLY A 79 1.69 25.75 -22.67
C GLY A 79 1.27 24.28 -22.72
N ILE A 80 2.22 23.34 -22.78
CA ILE A 80 1.97 21.90 -22.74
C ILE A 80 2.24 21.39 -21.33
N LEU A 81 1.21 20.84 -20.69
CA LEU A 81 1.31 20.18 -19.39
C LEU A 81 1.64 18.70 -19.58
N SER A 82 2.72 18.26 -18.96
CA SER A 82 3.15 16.84 -18.92
C SER A 82 3.23 16.37 -17.46
N ALA A 83 3.16 15.06 -17.23
CA ALA A 83 3.25 14.47 -15.91
C ALA A 83 4.24 13.31 -15.87
N VAL A 84 4.98 13.20 -14.76
CA VAL A 84 5.80 12.04 -14.41
C VAL A 84 5.23 11.44 -13.13
N VAL A 85 4.89 10.15 -13.16
CA VAL A 85 4.25 9.45 -12.04
C VAL A 85 5.31 8.68 -11.26
N ASN A 86 5.64 9.16 -10.05
CA ASN A 86 6.53 8.47 -9.11
C ASN A 86 5.73 8.02 -7.89
N CYS A 87 4.75 7.15 -8.15
CA CYS A 87 3.85 6.62 -7.13
C CYS A 87 4.18 5.17 -6.79
N THR A 88 4.15 4.83 -5.51
CA THR A 88 4.30 3.46 -5.02
C THR A 88 3.21 3.15 -4.00
N GLY A 89 2.86 1.88 -3.85
CA GLY A 89 1.94 1.46 -2.79
C GLY A 89 2.52 1.81 -1.42
N GLN A 90 1.69 2.37 -0.55
CA GLN A 90 2.09 2.76 0.80
C GLN A 90 2.44 1.51 1.61
N PRO A 91 3.59 1.45 2.30
CA PRO A 91 3.91 0.33 3.16
C PRO A 91 2.97 0.28 4.36
N CYS A 92 2.76 -0.93 4.90
CA CYS A 92 1.98 -1.13 6.10
C CYS A 92 2.92 -1.10 7.30
N GLY A 93 3.00 0.05 7.97
CA GLY A 93 3.81 0.22 9.18
C GLY A 93 3.28 -0.58 10.37
N VAL A 94 4.11 -0.72 11.41
CA VAL A 94 3.82 -1.49 12.64
C VAL A 94 2.60 -1.00 13.44
N TYR A 95 2.10 0.19 13.15
CA TYR A 95 0.92 0.77 13.79
C TYR A 95 -0.38 0.50 13.04
N ARG A 96 -0.32 -0.05 11.82
CA ARG A 96 -1.52 -0.46 11.09
C ARG A 96 -2.10 -1.69 11.79
N THR A 97 -3.35 -1.59 12.20
CA THR A 97 -4.10 -2.69 12.79
C THR A 97 -5.07 -3.27 11.77
N THR A 98 -5.37 -4.55 11.93
CA THR A 98 -6.45 -5.24 11.24
C THR A 98 -7.14 -6.18 12.22
N SER A 99 -8.45 -6.36 12.06
CA SER A 99 -9.26 -7.26 12.89
C SER A 99 -9.27 -8.66 12.29
N VAL A 100 -8.97 -9.67 13.10
CA VAL A 100 -9.03 -11.07 12.74
C VAL A 100 -10.00 -11.79 13.66
N THR A 101 -10.89 -12.60 13.07
CA THR A 101 -11.87 -13.41 13.80
C THR A 101 -11.47 -14.89 13.72
N LEU A 102 -11.23 -15.51 14.87
CA LEU A 102 -10.94 -16.96 15.00
C LEU A 102 -12.01 -17.61 15.89
N GLY A 103 -12.94 -18.33 15.26
CA GLY A 103 -14.12 -18.86 15.94
C GLY A 103 -15.02 -17.72 16.46
N PRO A 104 -15.38 -17.69 17.76
CA PRO A 104 -16.23 -16.64 18.33
C PRO A 104 -15.47 -15.37 18.75
N ILE A 105 -14.13 -15.37 18.71
CA ILE A 105 -13.29 -14.28 19.23
C ILE A 105 -12.77 -13.45 18.06
N THR A 106 -12.90 -12.12 18.17
CA THR A 106 -12.26 -11.15 17.27
C THR A 106 -11.17 -10.40 18.02
N GLY A 107 -9.96 -10.40 17.48
CA GLY A 107 -8.81 -9.68 18.01
C GLY A 107 -8.21 -8.72 16.98
N THR A 108 -7.43 -7.76 17.44
CA THR A 108 -6.68 -6.83 16.57
C THR A 108 -5.22 -7.25 16.52
N ILE A 109 -4.66 -7.35 15.32
CA ILE A 109 -3.24 -7.66 15.12
C ILE A 109 -2.55 -6.53 14.36
N THR A 110 -1.25 -6.39 14.61
CA THR A 110 -0.36 -5.44 13.93
C THR A 110 0.83 -6.16 13.28
N PRO A 111 1.42 -5.60 12.21
CA PRO A 111 2.66 -6.12 11.65
C PRO A 111 3.81 -6.15 12.66
N PRO A 112 4.68 -7.20 12.64
CA PRO A 112 5.90 -7.25 13.44
C PRO A 112 6.95 -6.21 13.04
N PHE A 113 6.94 -5.82 11.77
CA PHE A 113 7.83 -4.84 11.16
C PHE A 113 7.08 -4.18 9.99
N GLU A 114 7.67 -3.16 9.38
CA GLU A 114 7.08 -2.49 8.22
C GLU A 114 7.03 -3.42 7.00
N LEU A 115 5.81 -3.67 6.51
CA LEU A 115 5.60 -4.51 5.33
C LEU A 115 5.61 -3.65 4.07
N VAL A 116 6.53 -3.95 3.15
CA VAL A 116 6.57 -3.32 1.83
C VAL A 116 5.28 -3.65 1.08
N SER A 117 4.65 -2.65 0.47
CA SER A 117 3.45 -2.85 -0.34
C SER A 117 3.80 -3.68 -1.58
N SER A 118 3.19 -4.85 -1.73
CA SER A 118 3.25 -5.61 -2.98
C SER A 118 2.18 -5.15 -3.96
N SER A 119 2.43 -5.36 -5.26
CA SER A 119 1.43 -5.19 -6.31
C SER A 119 0.49 -6.40 -6.34
N PRO A 120 -0.83 -6.21 -6.54
CA PRO A 120 -1.79 -7.33 -6.64
C PRO A 120 -1.56 -8.26 -7.84
N TRP A 121 -0.74 -7.84 -8.82
CA TRP A 121 -0.75 -8.39 -10.18
C TRP A 121 0.47 -9.21 -10.59
N ASP A 122 1.40 -9.50 -9.68
CA ASP A 122 2.60 -10.25 -10.06
C ASP A 122 2.83 -11.46 -9.16
N ASP A 123 2.00 -12.49 -9.36
CA ASP A 123 2.23 -13.84 -8.86
C ASP A 123 3.22 -14.62 -9.76
N THR A 124 3.75 -13.96 -10.79
CA THR A 124 4.59 -14.56 -11.85
C THR A 124 6.03 -14.09 -11.86
N SER A 125 6.43 -13.05 -11.12
CA SER A 125 7.84 -12.73 -10.97
C SER A 125 8.50 -13.74 -10.05
N ALA A 126 9.36 -14.55 -10.67
CA ALA A 126 10.20 -15.57 -10.03
C ALA A 126 11.18 -15.03 -8.96
N THR A 127 11.06 -13.78 -8.52
CA THR A 127 11.60 -13.18 -7.29
C THR A 127 11.03 -11.74 -7.19
N PRO A 128 10.49 -11.31 -6.04
CA PRO A 128 11.23 -11.24 -4.79
C PRO A 128 10.54 -11.98 -3.64
N GLN A 129 11.34 -12.41 -2.67
CA GLN A 129 10.94 -12.97 -1.38
C GLN A 129 9.77 -12.16 -0.80
N LEU A 130 8.54 -12.65 -0.95
CA LEU A 130 7.35 -12.04 -0.37
C LEU A 130 7.59 -11.95 1.14
N VAL A 131 7.80 -10.73 1.62
CA VAL A 131 8.09 -10.49 3.03
C VAL A 131 6.75 -10.49 3.77
N TYR A 132 6.42 -11.64 4.34
CA TYR A 132 5.25 -11.77 5.20
C TYR A 132 5.61 -11.37 6.63
N GLY A 133 4.68 -10.65 7.27
CA GLY A 133 4.67 -10.58 8.73
C GLY A 133 3.99 -11.83 9.27
N GLU A 134 4.51 -12.41 10.35
CA GLU A 134 3.90 -13.58 10.99
C GLU A 134 3.44 -13.24 12.41
N ARG A 135 2.27 -13.75 12.78
CA ARG A 135 1.72 -13.71 14.13
C ARG A 135 1.21 -15.09 14.53
N LEU A 136 1.22 -15.41 15.81
CA LEU A 136 0.65 -16.67 16.30
C LEU A 136 -0.88 -16.56 16.35
N CYS A 137 -1.61 -17.59 15.91
CA CYS A 137 -3.08 -17.62 16.04
C CYS A 137 -3.53 -17.49 17.50
N GLY A 138 -2.74 -18.07 18.43
CA GLY A 138 -2.93 -17.96 19.87
C GLY A 138 -2.91 -16.53 20.42
N SER A 139 -2.33 -15.56 19.69
CA SER A 139 -2.37 -14.14 20.08
C SER A 139 -3.74 -13.50 19.91
N VAL A 140 -4.61 -14.10 19.09
CA VAL A 140 -6.01 -13.67 18.88
C VAL A 140 -6.96 -14.55 19.68
N ASN A 141 -6.80 -15.87 19.61
CA ASN A 141 -7.61 -16.83 20.35
C ASN A 141 -6.72 -17.98 20.83
N GLU A 142 -6.54 -18.10 22.14
CA GLU A 142 -5.69 -19.12 22.76
C GLU A 142 -6.06 -20.56 22.38
N ASN A 143 -7.30 -20.80 21.91
CA ASN A 143 -7.77 -22.11 21.44
C ASN A 143 -7.32 -22.49 20.03
N TYR A 144 -6.56 -21.63 19.34
CA TYR A 144 -6.05 -21.88 17.99
C TYR A 144 -4.52 -21.93 17.98
N ARG A 145 -3.97 -22.89 17.23
CA ARG A 145 -2.55 -23.01 16.90
C ARG A 145 -2.29 -22.60 15.46
N GLY A 146 -1.02 -22.38 15.11
CA GLY A 146 -0.59 -22.01 13.77
C GLY A 146 -0.15 -20.56 13.66
N ILE A 147 -0.03 -20.07 12.42
CA ILE A 147 0.43 -18.72 12.09
C ILE A 147 -0.61 -17.96 11.27
N ILE A 148 -0.76 -16.68 11.58
CA ILE A 148 -1.46 -15.69 10.76
C ILE A 148 -0.41 -15.01 9.89
N LYS A 149 -0.58 -15.07 8.57
CA LYS A 149 0.29 -14.36 7.63
C LYS A 149 -0.29 -12.97 7.35
N LEU A 150 0.57 -11.98 7.42
CA LEU A 150 0.28 -10.57 7.15
C LEU A 150 0.97 -10.16 5.86
N ARG A 151 0.23 -9.54 4.94
CA ARG A 151 0.78 -8.92 3.73
C ARG A 151 0.21 -7.53 3.53
N CYS A 152 1.01 -6.63 2.95
CA CYS A 152 0.55 -5.29 2.60
C CYS A 152 0.33 -5.20 1.10
N VAL A 153 -0.89 -4.86 0.68
CA VAL A 153 -1.23 -4.69 -0.73
C VAL A 153 -1.81 -3.30 -0.91
N GLU A 154 -1.08 -2.45 -1.62
CA GLU A 154 -1.48 -1.07 -1.93
C GLU A 154 -1.91 -0.27 -0.69
N GLY A 155 -1.16 -0.36 0.41
CA GLY A 155 -1.48 0.31 1.68
C GLY A 155 -2.54 -0.37 2.54
N VAL A 156 -3.11 -1.49 2.08
CA VAL A 156 -4.09 -2.27 2.82
C VAL A 156 -3.42 -3.49 3.46
N LEU A 157 -3.57 -3.63 4.78
CA LEU A 157 -3.07 -4.78 5.52
C LEU A 157 -4.05 -5.95 5.37
N LEU A 158 -3.63 -6.98 4.65
CA LEU A 158 -4.39 -8.22 4.45
C LEU A 158 -3.87 -9.31 5.38
N THR A 159 -4.77 -10.17 5.82
CA THR A 159 -4.49 -11.29 6.71
C THR A 159 -4.90 -12.60 6.06
N ASP A 160 -4.04 -13.60 6.16
CA ASP A 160 -4.32 -14.99 5.82
C ASP A 160 -4.29 -15.82 7.11
N ILE A 161 -5.42 -16.47 7.39
CA ILE A 161 -5.68 -17.26 8.60
C ILE A 161 -5.83 -18.75 8.29
N ASP A 162 -5.55 -19.18 7.06
CA ASP A 162 -5.80 -20.56 6.62
C ASP A 162 -4.95 -21.58 7.39
N ALA A 163 -3.80 -21.14 7.92
CA ALA A 163 -2.93 -21.95 8.77
C ALA A 163 -3.34 -21.98 10.26
N CYS A 164 -4.45 -21.32 10.64
CA CYS A 164 -4.97 -21.36 12.01
C CYS A 164 -5.93 -22.55 12.21
N GLU A 165 -5.58 -23.43 13.13
CA GLU A 165 -6.39 -24.62 13.47
C GLU A 165 -6.75 -24.65 14.95
N PRO A 166 -7.94 -25.15 15.33
CA PRO A 166 -8.25 -25.41 16.74
C PRO A 166 -7.23 -26.35 17.37
N GLN A 167 -6.64 -25.96 18.51
CA GLN A 167 -5.63 -26.75 19.21
C GLN A 167 -6.25 -28.00 19.87
N TRP A 168 -7.48 -27.86 20.35
CA TRP A 168 -8.31 -28.94 20.85
C TRP A 168 -9.38 -29.20 19.80
N THR A 169 -9.05 -29.99 18.77
CA THR A 169 -10.15 -30.71 18.14
C THR A 169 -10.78 -31.51 19.27
N GLN A 170 -12.09 -31.35 19.49
CA GLN A 170 -12.81 -32.37 20.21
C GLN A 170 -12.52 -33.63 19.40
N VAL A 171 -11.55 -34.42 19.84
CA VAL A 171 -11.59 -35.85 19.58
C VAL A 171 -12.99 -36.15 20.05
N ASN A 172 -13.89 -36.42 19.12
CA ASN A 172 -15.09 -37.15 19.43
C ASN A 172 -14.51 -38.44 20.01
N VAL A 173 -14.26 -38.40 21.32
CA VAL A 173 -14.33 -39.56 22.15
C VAL A 173 -15.81 -39.86 22.05
N GLU A 174 -16.19 -40.51 20.95
CA GLU A 174 -17.13 -41.59 21.01
C GLU A 174 -16.53 -42.48 22.09
N CYS A 175 -16.79 -42.14 23.35
CA CYS A 175 -16.79 -43.11 24.41
C CYS A 175 -17.66 -44.19 23.81
N PRO A 176 -17.10 -45.36 23.45
CA PRO A 176 -17.94 -46.44 23.00
C PRO A 176 -18.92 -46.57 24.15
N ILE A 177 -20.18 -46.22 23.86
CA ILE A 177 -21.28 -46.47 24.74
C ILE A 177 -21.29 -47.98 24.75
N LEU A 178 -20.49 -48.56 25.64
CA LEU A 178 -20.70 -49.90 26.10
C LEU A 178 -22.11 -49.79 26.67
N TYR A 179 -23.07 -50.16 25.83
CA TYR A 179 -24.35 -50.71 26.21
C TYR A 179 -24.08 -51.99 27.03
N GLY A 180 -23.31 -51.86 28.11
CA GLY A 180 -23.22 -52.75 29.23
C GLY A 180 -24.33 -52.30 30.16
N PHE A 181 -25.54 -52.76 29.83
CA PHE A 181 -26.59 -52.90 30.83
C PHE A 181 -25.98 -53.46 32.11
N ALA A 182 -26.18 -52.69 33.19
CA ALA A 182 -26.31 -53.12 34.57
C ALA A 182 -25.32 -54.17 35.12
N LEU A 183 -24.46 -53.73 36.04
CA LEU A 183 -24.40 -54.34 37.38
C LEU A 183 -23.74 -53.35 38.36
N TRP A 184 -24.59 -52.51 38.92
CA TRP A 184 -24.30 -51.65 40.06
C TRP A 184 -24.13 -52.56 41.30
N LYS A 185 -22.91 -53.00 41.60
CA LYS A 185 -22.57 -53.51 42.93
C LYS A 185 -21.89 -52.39 43.73
N SER A 186 -22.68 -51.81 44.60
CA SER A 186 -22.29 -51.10 45.81
C SER A 186 -21.04 -51.70 46.49
N GLN A 187 -19.93 -50.95 46.49
CA GLN A 187 -18.96 -50.98 47.59
C GLN A 187 -18.91 -49.56 48.17
N LYS A 188 -19.70 -49.31 49.22
CA LYS A 188 -19.26 -49.31 50.63
C LYS A 188 -17.93 -48.57 50.85
N SER A 189 -18.10 -47.33 51.32
CA SER A 189 -17.32 -46.63 52.33
C SER A 189 -15.98 -47.24 52.77
N VAL A 190 -14.90 -46.51 52.52
CA VAL A 190 -13.80 -46.39 53.49
C VAL A 190 -13.60 -44.90 53.77
N VAL A 191 -14.06 -44.51 54.96
CA VAL A 191 -13.68 -43.31 55.70
C VAL A 191 -12.26 -43.51 56.22
N LEU A 192 -11.41 -42.48 56.14
CA LEU A 192 -10.34 -42.12 57.10
C LEU A 192 -9.64 -40.86 56.54
N SER A 193 -10.05 -39.64 56.93
CA SER A 193 -9.58 -38.95 58.14
C SER A 193 -8.06 -39.05 58.34
N TRP A 194 -7.32 -38.03 57.87
CA TRP A 194 -6.13 -37.55 58.58
C TRP A 194 -6.19 -36.04 58.75
N LEU A 195 -6.36 -35.67 60.02
CA LEU A 195 -6.20 -34.36 60.60
C LEU A 195 -4.76 -33.84 60.44
N SER A 196 -4.68 -32.54 60.16
CA SER A 196 -3.89 -31.52 60.86
C SER A 196 -2.65 -31.96 61.67
N ARG A 197 -1.49 -31.44 61.26
CA ARG A 197 -0.29 -31.02 62.03
C ARG A 197 0.67 -30.44 60.96
N ALA A 198 1.28 -29.28 61.05
CA ALA A 198 1.38 -28.23 62.06
C ALA A 198 1.66 -26.90 61.34
#